data_AF-A0A820ZTH4-F1
#
_entry.id   AF-A0A820ZTH4-F1
#
_cell.length_a   1.000
_cell.length_b   1.000
_cell.length_c   1.000
_cell.angle_alpha   90.00
_cell.angle_beta   90.00
_cell.angle_gamma   90.00
#
_symmetry.space_group_name_H-M   'P 1'
#
loop_
_entity.id
_entity.type
_entity.pdbx_description
1 polymer ?
#
loop_
_entity_poly.entity_id
_entity_poly.type
_entity_poly.pdbx_seq_one_letter_code
_entity_poly.pdbx_strand_id
1 'polypeptide(L)'
;GQRASSCAFYLLLAAITNMFAVIFGFTTNMLNTWIPLASTLMIYCKSRQYINHTLILIGRMFTVLASIDTYAITSSKQAFRMFSRQSIAIKCPLVVGFCCPLIAVHIAIMNTIVAGQCVMTGVYSIIFTIYQMLIAGIIPPLAMIIFSGLAYWNMKKIGVRHDEILHRTKQ
;
A
#
# COMPACT_ATOMS: atom_id res chain seq x y z
N GLY A 1 19.96 -15.24 -15.69
CA GLY A 1 20.22 -14.45 -14.47
C GLY A 1 18.98 -13.65 -14.14
N GLN A 2 18.27 -14.00 -13.07
CA GLN A 2 17.08 -13.29 -12.61
C GLN A 2 17.49 -11.87 -12.19
N ARG A 3 17.03 -10.85 -12.93
CA ARG A 3 16.97 -9.48 -12.41
C ARG A 3 16.13 -9.56 -11.12
N ALA A 4 16.73 -9.35 -9.96
CA ALA A 4 15.98 -9.04 -8.74
C ALA A 4 15.19 -7.76 -9.05
N SER A 5 13.93 -7.89 -9.47
CA SER A 5 13.14 -6.74 -9.87
C SER A 5 12.73 -5.98 -8.62
N SER A 6 12.93 -4.67 -8.61
CA SER A 6 12.50 -3.79 -7.52
C SER A 6 11.02 -4.03 -7.17
N CYS A 7 10.18 -4.34 -8.17
CA CYS A 7 8.81 -4.85 -8.03
C CYS A 7 8.67 -6.03 -7.03
N ALA A 8 9.46 -7.10 -7.18
CA ALA A 8 9.39 -8.24 -6.27
C ALA A 8 9.77 -7.86 -4.83
N PHE A 9 10.72 -6.94 -4.66
CA PHE A 9 11.09 -6.39 -3.35
C PHE A 9 9.93 -5.62 -2.70
N TYR A 10 9.24 -4.76 -3.45
CA TYR A 10 8.05 -4.05 -2.95
C TYR A 10 6.91 -5.00 -2.58
N LEU A 11 6.66 -6.03 -3.39
CA LEU A 11 5.63 -7.03 -3.10
C LEU A 11 5.96 -7.86 -1.85
N LEU A 12 7.23 -8.19 -1.64
CA LEU A 12 7.69 -8.86 -0.42
C LEU A 12 7.46 -7.97 0.81
N LEU A 13 7.83 -6.70 0.74
CA LEU A 13 7.58 -5.74 1.82
C LEU A 13 6.08 -5.56 2.09
N ALA A 14 5.25 -5.51 1.05
CA ALA A 14 3.80 -5.46 1.17
C ALA A 14 3.25 -6.70 1.88
N ALA A 15 3.70 -7.90 1.48
CA ALA A 15 3.28 -9.17 2.09
C ALA A 15 3.66 -9.22 3.57
N ILE A 16 4.90 -8.87 3.92
CA ILE A 16 5.38 -8.82 5.30
C ILE A 16 4.53 -7.85 6.12
N THR A 17 4.34 -6.62 5.64
CA THR A 17 3.58 -5.58 6.34
C THR A 17 2.12 -6.00 6.53
N ASN A 18 1.48 -6.55 5.50
CA ASN A 18 0.10 -7.01 5.57
C ASN A 18 -0.05 -8.22 6.51
N MET A 19 0.92 -9.13 6.54
CA MET A 19 0.94 -10.25 7.48
C MET A 19 0.97 -9.75 8.93
N PHE A 20 1.87 -8.79 9.23
CA PHE A 20 1.90 -8.15 10.54
C PHE A 20 0.59 -7.43 10.87
N ALA A 21 0.00 -6.71 9.92
CA ALA A 21 -1.27 -6.02 10.09
C ALA A 21 -2.41 -6.99 10.45
N VAL A 22 -2.51 -8.11 9.73
CA VAL A 22 -3.54 -9.12 9.95
C VAL A 22 -3.35 -9.81 11.30
N ILE A 23 -2.13 -10.25 11.64
CA ILE A 23 -1.84 -10.88 12.93
C ILE A 23 -2.19 -9.91 14.07
N PHE A 24 -1.68 -8.68 14.00
CA PHE A 24 -1.96 -7.67 15.03
C PHE A 24 -3.46 -7.33 15.13
N GLY A 25 -4.12 -7.12 13.99
CA GLY A 25 -5.55 -6.83 13.92
C GLY A 25 -6.40 -7.98 14.49
N PHE A 26 -6.06 -9.22 14.16
CA PHE A 26 -6.76 -10.41 14.64
C PHE A 26 -6.54 -10.61 16.14
N THR A 27 -5.28 -10.59 16.60
CA THR A 27 -4.94 -10.75 18.02
C THR A 27 -5.62 -9.69 18.88
N THR A 28 -5.56 -8.42 18.47
CA THR A 28 -6.20 -7.33 19.23
C THR A 28 -7.72 -7.40 19.22
N ASN A 29 -8.35 -7.84 18.12
CA ASN A 29 -9.79 -8.11 18.09
C ASN A 29 -10.17 -9.25 19.03
N MET A 30 -9.45 -10.37 18.96
CA MET A 30 -9.68 -11.52 19.85
C MET A 30 -9.54 -11.09 21.30
N LEU A 31 -8.44 -10.45 21.69
CA LEU A 31 -8.26 -9.98 23.07
C LEU A 31 -9.42 -9.10 23.53
N ASN A 32 -9.92 -8.20 22.68
CA ASN A 32 -11.03 -7.32 23.05
C ASN A 32 -12.36 -8.06 23.26
N THR A 33 -12.58 -9.18 22.58
CA THR A 33 -13.77 -10.03 22.79
C THR A 33 -13.70 -10.78 24.12
N TRP A 34 -12.52 -11.27 24.51
CA TRP A 34 -12.32 -12.05 25.73
C TRP A 34 -12.14 -11.18 26.98
N ILE A 35 -11.50 -10.02 26.82
CA ILE A 35 -11.26 -9.05 27.87
C ILE A 35 -11.57 -7.67 27.28
N PRO A 36 -12.63 -6.96 27.72
CA PRO A 36 -13.01 -5.67 27.17
C PRO A 36 -12.04 -4.57 27.62
N LEU A 37 -10.78 -4.68 27.20
CA LEU A 37 -9.67 -3.77 27.50
C LEU A 37 -9.83 -2.44 26.74
N ALA A 38 -10.52 -2.45 25.59
CA ALA A 38 -10.82 -1.24 24.84
C ALA A 38 -11.78 -0.29 25.58
N SER A 39 -12.59 -0.82 26.50
CA SER A 39 -13.50 -0.06 27.36
C SER A 39 -12.78 0.68 28.48
N THR A 40 -11.61 0.17 28.88
CA THR A 40 -10.94 0.55 30.12
C THR A 40 -9.70 1.41 29.87
N LEU A 41 -9.01 1.22 28.73
CA LEU A 41 -7.75 1.90 28.43
C LEU A 41 -7.83 2.70 27.12
N MET A 42 -7.94 4.02 27.25
CA MET A 42 -7.93 4.96 26.13
C MET A 42 -6.68 4.85 25.24
N ILE A 43 -5.53 4.58 25.86
CA ILE A 43 -4.25 4.43 25.16
C ILE A 43 -4.28 3.19 24.25
N TYR A 44 -4.86 2.07 24.71
CA TYR A 44 -4.96 0.83 23.94
C TYR A 44 -5.91 0.97 22.75
N CYS A 45 -7.07 1.59 22.95
CA CYS A 45 -8.03 1.90 21.88
C CYS A 45 -7.39 2.74 20.76
N LYS A 46 -6.71 3.83 21.12
CA LYS A 46 -6.05 4.72 20.16
C LYS A 46 -4.91 4.03 19.41
N SER A 47 -4.01 3.35 20.12
CA SER A 47 -2.84 2.70 19.51
C SER A 47 -3.24 1.56 18.58
N ARG A 48 -4.23 0.75 18.96
CA ARG A 48 -4.72 -0.37 18.16
C ARG A 48 -5.23 0.07 16.79
N GLN A 49 -6.14 1.04 16.75
CA GLN A 49 -6.71 1.50 15.48
C GLN A 49 -5.67 2.24 14.63
N TYR A 50 -4.81 3.05 15.27
CA TYR A 50 -3.70 3.73 14.61
C TYR A 50 -2.72 2.75 13.94
N ILE A 51 -2.21 1.76 14.69
CA ILE A 51 -1.23 0.79 14.19
C ILE A 51 -1.83 -0.02 13.05
N ASN A 52 -3.04 -0.56 13.22
CA ASN A 52 -3.66 -1.39 12.21
C ASN A 52 -3.92 -0.59 10.91
N HIS A 53 -4.45 0.62 11.03
CA HIS A 53 -4.67 1.49 9.88
C HIS A 53 -3.36 1.83 9.16
N THR A 54 -2.32 2.19 9.92
CA THR A 54 -1.02 2.59 9.37
C THR A 54 -0.35 1.42 8.63
N LEU A 55 -0.38 0.21 9.20
CA LEU A 55 0.21 -0.97 8.56
C LEU A 55 -0.50 -1.33 7.24
N ILE A 56 -1.84 -1.31 7.22
CA ILE A 56 -2.62 -1.56 6.00
C ILE A 56 -2.32 -0.51 4.94
N LEU A 57 -2.22 0.77 5.32
CA LEU A 57 -1.89 1.86 4.40
C LEU A 57 -0.49 1.69 3.81
N ILE A 58 0.52 1.38 4.62
CA ILE A 58 1.90 1.12 4.17
C ILE A 58 1.91 -0.05 3.16
N GLY A 59 1.24 -1.16 3.49
CA GLY A 59 1.15 -2.32 2.60
C GLY A 59 0.54 -1.98 1.24
N ARG A 60 -0.55 -1.19 1.22
CA ARG A 60 -1.18 -0.71 -0.03
C ARG A 60 -0.27 0.21 -0.84
N MET A 61 0.48 1.08 -0.18
CA MET A 61 1.41 1.97 -0.88
C MET A 61 2.58 1.19 -1.50
N PHE A 62 3.05 0.12 -0.85
CA PHE A 62 4.05 -0.78 -1.45
C PHE A 62 3.52 -1.51 -2.68
N THR A 63 2.26 -1.95 -2.71
CA THR A 63 1.68 -2.55 -3.92
C THR A 63 1.52 -1.55 -5.05
N VAL A 64 1.15 -0.29 -4.75
CA VAL A 64 1.12 0.80 -5.74
C VAL A 64 2.52 1.07 -6.30
N LEU A 65 3.54 1.14 -5.44
CA LEU A 65 4.94 1.31 -5.88
C LEU A 65 5.41 0.15 -6.78
N ALA A 66 5.01 -1.08 -6.48
CA ALA A 66 5.30 -2.24 -7.33
C ALA A 66 4.68 -2.09 -8.73
N SER A 67 3.43 -1.64 -8.83
CA SER A 67 2.78 -1.36 -10.11
C SER A 67 3.47 -0.22 -10.88
N ILE A 68 3.86 0.85 -10.19
CA ILE A 68 4.60 1.98 -10.80
C ILE A 68 5.96 1.52 -11.32
N ASP A 69 6.71 0.72 -10.54
CA ASP A 69 8.00 0.18 -10.95
C ASP A 69 7.89 -0.72 -12.18
N THR A 70 6.85 -1.56 -12.22
CA THR A 70 6.55 -2.42 -13.38
C THR A 70 6.26 -1.60 -14.64
N TYR A 71 5.50 -0.50 -14.52
CA TYR A 71 5.29 0.44 -15.62
C TYR A 71 6.58 1.16 -16.02
N ALA A 72 7.39 1.61 -15.05
CA ALA A 72 8.63 2.31 -15.28
C ALA A 72 9.65 1.48 -16.07
N ILE A 73 9.74 0.18 -15.79
CA ILE A 73 10.63 -0.75 -16.51
C ILE A 73 10.17 -0.97 -17.95
N THR A 74 8.86 -1.06 -18.17
CA THR A 74 8.27 -1.34 -19.49
C THR A 74 8.13 -0.10 -20.37
N SER A 75 8.22 1.10 -19.79
CA SER A 75 8.12 2.36 -20.51
C SER A 75 9.35 2.64 -21.39
N SER A 76 9.12 3.18 -22.59
CA SER A 76 10.19 3.58 -23.52
C SER A 76 10.90 4.88 -23.12
N LYS A 77 10.27 5.69 -22.26
CA LYS A 77 10.79 6.98 -21.83
C LYS A 77 11.89 6.81 -20.77
N GLN A 78 13.08 7.34 -21.04
CA GLN A 78 14.24 7.27 -20.13
C GLN A 78 13.95 7.86 -18.74
N ALA A 79 13.16 8.94 -18.66
CA ALA A 79 12.77 9.56 -17.39
C ALA A 79 12.05 8.58 -16.44
N PHE A 80 11.16 7.74 -16.97
CA PHE A 80 10.46 6.73 -16.17
C PHE A 80 11.38 5.56 -15.83
N ARG A 81 12.25 5.13 -16.76
CA ARG A 81 13.24 4.07 -16.47
C ARG A 81 14.24 4.45 -15.37
N MET A 82 14.56 5.74 -15.23
CA MET A 82 15.41 6.21 -14.12
C MET A 82 14.76 6.02 -12.75
N PHE A 83 13.42 6.04 -12.66
CA PHE A 83 12.70 5.81 -11.40
C PHE A 83 12.88 4.39 -10.86
N SER A 84 13.07 3.40 -11.76
CA SER A 84 13.32 1.99 -11.38
C SER A 84 14.79 1.72 -10.98
N ARG A 85 15.63 2.76 -10.92
CA ARG A 85 17.03 2.61 -10.49
C ARG A 85 17.07 2.14 -9.03
N GLN A 86 17.90 1.15 -8.75
CA GLN A 86 18.00 0.48 -7.44
C GLN A 86 18.21 1.46 -6.26
N SER A 87 18.87 2.60 -6.49
CA SER A 87 19.09 3.65 -5.50
C SER A 87 17.80 4.40 -5.09
N ILE A 88 16.81 4.49 -5.98
CA ILE A 88 15.49 5.05 -5.69
C ILE A 88 14.60 3.96 -5.08
N ALA A 89 14.74 2.72 -5.53
CA ALA A 89 13.95 1.59 -5.05
C ALA A 89 14.07 1.33 -3.55
N ILE A 90 15.23 1.62 -2.96
CA ILE A 90 15.47 1.49 -1.51
C ILE A 90 14.96 2.73 -0.73
N LYS A 91 14.96 3.90 -1.36
CA LYS A 91 14.53 5.16 -0.71
C LYS A 91 13.00 5.27 -0.64
N CYS A 92 12.27 4.80 -1.66
CA CYS A 92 10.81 4.90 -1.71
C CYS A 92 10.10 4.21 -0.51
N PRO A 93 10.48 2.99 -0.09
CA PRO A 93 9.87 2.36 1.06
C PRO A 93 10.11 3.10 2.37
N LEU A 94 11.28 3.71 2.54
CA LEU A 94 11.60 4.51 3.73
C LEU A 94 10.73 5.76 3.80
N VAL A 95 10.52 6.43 2.66
CA VAL A 95 9.62 7.59 2.58
C VAL A 95 8.17 7.18 2.89
N VAL A 96 7.68 6.08 2.31
CA VAL A 96 6.34 5.56 2.60
C VAL A 96 6.19 5.20 4.08
N GLY A 97 7.21 4.54 4.66
CA GLY A 97 7.25 4.17 6.07
C GLY A 97 7.25 5.36 7.02
N PHE A 98 7.72 6.54 6.59
CA PHE A 98 7.70 7.77 7.39
C PHE A 98 6.43 8.61 7.16
N CYS A 99 5.99 8.75 5.90
CA CYS A 99 4.84 9.57 5.55
C CYS A 99 3.50 8.94 5.97
N CYS A 100 3.33 7.62 5.83
CA CYS A 100 2.05 6.98 6.16
C CYS A 100 1.66 7.10 7.65
N PRO A 101 2.59 6.89 8.62
CA PRO A 101 2.30 7.13 10.03
C PRO A 101 1.92 8.58 10.31
N LEU A 102 2.63 9.56 9.73
CA LEU A 102 2.33 10.98 9.91
C LEU A 102 0.92 11.33 9.43
N ILE A 103 0.52 10.81 8.28
CA ILE A 103 -0.84 10.99 7.76
C ILE A 103 -1.85 10.36 8.73
N ALA A 104 -1.56 9.19 9.30
CA ALA A 104 -2.46 8.47 10.20
C ALA A 104 -2.56 9.07 11.63
N VAL A 105 -1.75 10.08 11.99
CA VAL A 105 -1.76 10.70 13.34
C VAL A 105 -3.14 11.21 13.75
N HIS A 106 -3.93 11.74 12.81
CA HIS A 106 -5.28 12.23 13.09
C HIS A 106 -6.18 11.17 13.74
N ILE A 107 -5.98 9.88 13.42
CA ILE A 107 -6.73 8.75 13.99
C ILE A 107 -6.40 8.57 15.48
N ALA A 108 -5.12 8.66 15.83
CA ALA A 108 -4.69 8.51 17.23
C ALA A 108 -5.25 9.63 18.12
N ILE A 109 -5.35 10.85 17.59
CA ILE A 109 -5.82 12.02 18.36
C ILE A 109 -7.34 12.00 18.51
N MET A 110 -8.08 11.75 17.43
CA MET A 110 -9.53 11.99 17.39
C MET A 110 -10.40 10.81 17.85
N ASN A 111 -9.82 9.63 18.09
CA ASN A 111 -10.57 8.49 18.63
C ASN A 111 -10.98 8.71 20.09
N THR A 112 -12.23 8.39 20.43
CA THR A 112 -12.78 8.54 21.79
C THR A 112 -13.41 7.24 22.27
N ILE A 113 -13.54 7.06 23.59
CA ILE A 113 -14.30 5.94 24.15
C ILE A 113 -15.71 6.45 24.46
N VAL A 114 -16.72 5.82 23.84
CA VAL A 114 -18.14 6.05 24.16
C VAL A 114 -18.79 4.71 24.45
N ALA A 115 -19.47 4.60 25.58
CA ALA A 115 -20.14 3.37 26.03
C ALA A 115 -19.21 2.13 26.03
N GLY A 116 -17.95 2.31 26.41
CA GLY A 116 -16.94 1.24 26.41
C GLY A 116 -16.47 0.80 25.02
N GLN A 117 -16.90 1.47 23.96
CA GLN A 117 -16.46 1.19 22.59
C GLN A 117 -15.51 2.28 22.10
N CYS A 118 -14.47 1.85 21.40
CA CYS A 118 -13.53 2.74 20.73
C CYS A 118 -14.18 3.25 19.43
N VAL A 119 -14.71 4.47 19.45
CA VAL A 119 -15.48 5.02 18.33
C VAL A 119 -15.05 6.44 17.99
N MET A 120 -15.23 6.76 16.72
CA MET A 120 -15.14 8.12 16.20
C MET A 120 -16.52 8.77 16.36
N THR A 121 -16.57 9.94 16.98
CA THR A 121 -17.83 10.61 17.32
C THR A 121 -18.06 11.87 16.48
N GLY A 122 -19.34 12.23 16.31
CA GLY A 122 -19.75 13.44 15.63
C GLY A 122 -19.39 13.49 14.14
N VAL A 123 -19.18 14.72 13.64
CA VAL A 123 -18.88 15.03 12.23
C VAL A 123 -17.60 14.34 11.74
N TYR A 124 -16.66 14.09 12.64
CA TYR A 124 -15.39 13.45 12.32
C TYR A 124 -15.56 12.01 11.80
N SER A 125 -16.56 11.26 12.29
CA SER A 125 -16.86 9.91 11.79
C SER A 125 -17.23 9.90 10.30
N ILE A 126 -17.97 10.92 9.85
CA ILE A 126 -18.38 11.08 8.45
C ILE A 126 -17.15 11.44 7.61
N ILE A 127 -16.35 12.41 8.05
CA ILE A 127 -15.12 12.82 7.36
C ILE A 127 -14.15 11.64 7.24
N PHE A 128 -13.98 10.87 8.31
CA PHE A 128 -13.10 9.71 8.30
C PHE A 128 -13.59 8.60 7.35
N THR A 129 -14.90 8.34 7.31
CA THR A 129 -15.48 7.37 6.36
C THR A 129 -15.23 7.78 4.92
N ILE A 130 -15.42 9.07 4.59
CA ILE A 130 -15.13 9.61 3.24
C ILE A 130 -13.64 9.48 2.94
N TYR A 131 -12.77 9.84 3.89
CA TYR A 131 -11.33 9.69 3.76
C TYR A 131 -10.92 8.22 3.52
N GLN A 132 -11.46 7.28 4.29
CA GLN A 132 -11.24 5.83 4.12
C GLN A 132 -11.64 5.38 2.72
N MET A 133 -12.85 5.73 2.28
CA MET A 133 -13.34 5.34 0.97
C MET A 133 -12.47 5.88 -0.16
N LEU A 134 -12.12 7.18 -0.12
CA LEU A 134 -11.35 7.79 -1.20
C LEU A 134 -9.87 7.40 -1.15
N ILE A 135 -9.19 7.70 -0.03
CA ILE A 135 -7.74 7.58 0.09
C ILE A 135 -7.30 6.12 0.25
N ALA A 136 -8.03 5.32 1.02
CA ALA A 136 -7.69 3.92 1.18
C ALA A 136 -8.40 3.04 0.14
N GLY A 137 -9.67 3.31 -0.16
CA GLY A 137 -10.53 2.42 -0.95
C GLY A 137 -10.46 2.59 -2.47
N ILE A 138 -10.39 3.81 -2.99
CA ILE A 138 -10.53 4.08 -4.44
C ILE A 138 -9.20 4.43 -5.09
N ILE A 139 -8.46 5.38 -4.52
CA ILE A 139 -7.23 5.89 -5.14
C ILE A 139 -6.16 4.80 -5.34
N PRO A 140 -5.81 3.96 -4.35
CA PRO A 140 -4.76 2.96 -4.53
C PRO A 140 -5.13 1.88 -5.56
N PRO A 141 -6.35 1.29 -5.54
CA PRO A 141 -6.74 0.34 -6.58
C PRO A 141 -6.80 0.95 -7.98
N LEU A 142 -7.32 2.18 -8.13
CA LEU A 142 -7.32 2.86 -9.43
C LEU A 142 -5.91 3.08 -9.95
N ALA A 143 -4.99 3.53 -9.09
CA ALA A 143 -3.58 3.67 -9.46
C ALA A 143 -2.98 2.32 -9.89
N MET A 144 -3.23 1.25 -9.14
CA MET A 144 -2.77 -0.10 -9.49
C MET A 144 -3.30 -0.55 -10.85
N ILE A 145 -4.60 -0.36 -11.12
CA ILE A 145 -5.23 -0.75 -12.39
C ILE A 145 -4.62 0.04 -13.55
N ILE A 146 -4.46 1.36 -13.40
CA ILE A 146 -3.89 2.23 -14.45
C ILE A 146 -2.45 1.83 -14.75
N PHE A 147 -1.58 1.76 -13.74
CA PHE A 147 -0.16 1.45 -13.97
C PHE A 147 0.07 0.02 -14.45
N SER A 148 -0.66 -0.95 -13.90
CA SER A 148 -0.56 -2.35 -14.34
C SER A 148 -1.12 -2.53 -15.76
N GLY A 149 -2.21 -1.85 -16.09
CA GLY A 149 -2.79 -1.83 -17.44
C GLY A 149 -1.82 -1.23 -18.46
N LEU A 150 -1.23 -0.07 -18.15
CA LEU A 150 -0.22 0.55 -19.01
C LEU A 150 1.02 -0.34 -19.19
N ALA A 151 1.47 -1.02 -18.12
CA ALA A 151 2.58 -1.97 -18.20
C ALA A 151 2.24 -3.15 -19.13
N TYR A 152 1.04 -3.71 -19.02
CA TYR A 152 0.56 -4.78 -19.89
C TYR A 152 0.57 -4.38 -21.37
N TRP A 153 0.06 -3.18 -21.68
CA TRP A 153 0.06 -2.64 -23.05
C TRP A 153 1.49 -2.47 -23.61
N ASN A 154 2.42 -1.95 -22.80
CA ASN A 154 3.81 -1.82 -23.21
C ASN A 154 4.48 -3.18 -23.47
N MET A 155 4.24 -4.18 -22.61
CA MET A 155 4.76 -5.53 -22.81
C MET A 155 4.21 -6.18 -24.09
N LYS A 156 2.91 -6.02 -24.37
CA LYS A 156 2.31 -6.53 -25.61
C LYS A 156 2.98 -5.91 -26.85
N LYS A 157 3.28 -4.60 -26.81
CA LYS A 157 4.00 -3.92 -27.89
C LYS A 157 5.44 -4.42 -28.07
N ILE A 158 6.13 -4.73 -26.97
CA ILE A 158 7.49 -5.29 -27.02
C ILE A 158 7.47 -6.72 -27.59
N GLY A 159 6.49 -7.54 -27.20
CA GLY A 159 6.31 -8.91 -27.70
C GLY A 159 6.10 -8.94 -29.21
N VAL A 160 5.15 -8.14 -29.73
CA VAL A 160 4.88 -8.05 -31.18
C VAL A 160 6.12 -7.63 -31.96
N ARG A 161 6.88 -6.64 -31.46
CA ARG A 161 8.14 -6.21 -32.10
C ARG A 161 9.20 -7.33 -32.11
N HIS A 162 9.27 -8.15 -31.08
CA HIS A 162 10.25 -9.22 -31.02
C HIS A 162 9.91 -10.34 -32.02
N ASP A 163 8.63 -10.69 -32.17
CA ASP A 163 8.16 -11.64 -33.17
C ASP A 163 8.43 -11.15 -34.60
N GLU A 164 8.22 -9.87 -34.88
CA GLU A 164 8.56 -9.27 -36.18
C GLU A 164 10.06 -9.35 -36.50
N ILE A 165 10.94 -9.13 -35.52
CA ILE A 165 12.40 -9.24 -35.69
C ILE A 165 12.79 -10.68 -35.99
N LEU A 166 12.27 -11.65 -35.24
CA LEU A 166 12.52 -13.07 -35.46
C LEU A 166 12.06 -13.56 -36.84
N HIS A 167 10.96 -13.02 -37.36
CA HIS A 167 10.52 -13.29 -38.72
C HIS A 167 11.46 -12.71 -39.79
N ARG A 168 12.04 -11.53 -39.56
CA ARG A 168 13.03 -10.93 -40.48
C ARG A 168 14.37 -11.66 -40.50
N THR A 169 14.83 -12.23 -39.38
CA THR A 169 16.11 -12.96 -39.33
C THR A 169 16.05 -14.36 -39.95
N LYS A 170 14.86 -14.87 -40.25
CA LYS A 170 14.67 -16.19 -40.89
C LYS A 170 14.56 -16.12 -42.42
N GLN A 171 14.55 -14.93 -43.01
CA GLN A 171 14.62 -14.70 -44.46
C GLN A 171 16.04 -14.35 -44.87
#